data_AF-A0A2S3QFI0-F1
#
_entry.id   AF-A0A2S3QFI0-F1
#
_cell.length_a   1.000
_cell.length_b   1.000
_cell.length_c   1.000
_cell.angle_alpha   90.00
_cell.angle_beta   90.00
_cell.angle_gamma   90.00
#
_symmetry.space_group_name_H-M   'P 1'
#
loop_
_entity.id
_entity.type
_entity.pdbx_description
1 polymer ?
#
loop_
_entity_poly.entity_id
_entity_poly.type
_entity_poly.pdbx_seq_one_letter_code
_entity_poly.pdbx_strand_id
1 'polypeptide(L)'
;MDIPPLTPEIAQDILRLATVRRTIKQLELEEQQLRQTLTSQLASWPPEAFPLKVGVHAVRVSYRKGRVDYDAAMEILRAAGLLDEAPREPYVLDEATCSALGQAIVDLPMPPLTQVALEKYYHGALGQRPVITPEWLETLGAQQKLSPEDYVQCFKDEKPVVPVLMVR
;
A
#
# COMPACT_ATOMS: atom_id res chain seq x y z
N MET A 1 2.53 37.87 8.63
CA MET A 1 1.10 37.54 8.87
C MET A 1 1.01 37.09 10.32
N ASP A 2 0.28 37.83 11.15
CA ASP A 2 0.13 37.51 12.57
C ASP A 2 -0.84 36.35 12.77
N ILE A 3 -0.44 35.37 13.57
CA ILE A 3 -1.25 34.20 13.89
C ILE A 3 -2.34 34.66 14.88
N PRO A 4 -3.63 34.38 14.61
CA PRO A 4 -4.71 34.76 15.52
C PRO A 4 -4.52 34.11 16.90
N PRO A 5 -4.88 34.80 18.00
CA PRO A 5 -4.65 34.30 19.35
C PRO A 5 -5.49 33.05 19.62
N LEU A 6 -4.86 32.01 20.15
CA LEU A 6 -5.51 30.79 20.61
C LEU A 6 -6.40 31.09 21.82
N THR A 7 -7.71 30.94 21.66
CA THR A 7 -8.64 31.05 22.79
C THR A 7 -8.47 29.84 23.72
N PRO A 8 -8.77 29.99 25.03
CA PRO A 8 -8.69 28.88 25.99
C PRO A 8 -9.54 27.66 25.58
N GLU A 9 -10.69 27.91 24.94
CA GLU A 9 -11.59 26.88 24.43
C GLU A 9 -10.94 26.06 23.31
N ILE A 10 -10.33 26.73 22.32
CA ILE A 10 -9.61 26.05 21.22
C ILE A 10 -8.43 25.24 21.78
N ALA A 11 -7.70 25.78 22.74
CA ALA A 11 -6.60 25.06 23.38
C ALA A 11 -7.10 23.78 24.11
N GLN A 12 -8.24 23.86 24.79
CA GLN A 12 -8.84 22.72 25.48
C GLN A 12 -9.32 21.64 24.49
N ASP A 13 -9.94 22.05 23.37
CA ASP A 13 -10.39 21.11 22.33
C ASP A 13 -9.23 20.41 21.63
N ILE A 14 -8.12 21.11 21.36
CA ILE A 14 -6.91 20.50 20.81
C ILE A 14 -6.35 19.43 21.75
N LEU A 15 -6.29 19.72 23.06
CA LEU A 15 -5.82 18.75 24.07
C LEU A 15 -6.76 17.53 24.16
N ARG A 16 -8.08 17.75 24.08
CA ARG A 16 -9.07 16.68 24.07
C ARG A 16 -8.93 15.81 22.82
N LEU A 17 -8.74 16.42 21.65
CA LEU A 17 -8.53 15.71 20.39
C LEU A 17 -7.25 14.87 20.44
N ALA A 18 -6.16 15.40 20.99
CA ALA A 18 -4.90 14.66 21.16
C ALA A 18 -5.08 13.44 22.07
N THR A 19 -5.84 13.60 23.16
CA THR A 19 -6.19 12.50 24.07
C THR A 19 -7.02 11.42 23.37
N VAL A 20 -8.08 11.81 22.65
CA VAL A 20 -8.91 10.88 21.88
C VAL A 20 -8.08 10.12 20.85
N ARG A 21 -7.19 10.81 20.12
CA ARG A 21 -6.28 10.15 19.17
C ARG A 21 -5.36 9.13 19.83
N ARG A 22 -4.86 9.43 21.03
CA ARG A 22 -4.03 8.49 21.78
C ARG A 22 -4.83 7.25 22.21
N THR A 23 -6.06 7.45 22.69
CA THR A 23 -6.96 6.34 23.05
C THR A 23 -7.30 5.47 21.84
N ILE A 24 -7.62 6.07 20.69
CA ILE A 24 -7.88 5.32 19.45
C ILE A 24 -6.67 4.47 19.08
N LYS A 25 -5.46 5.05 19.04
CA LYS A 25 -4.23 4.29 18.75
C LYS A 25 -3.98 3.14 19.72
N GLN A 26 -4.30 3.34 21.00
CA GLN A 26 -4.14 2.29 22.01
C GLN A 26 -5.14 1.15 21.79
N LEU A 27 -6.39 1.47 21.49
CA LEU A 27 -7.42 0.47 21.17
C LEU A 27 -7.12 -0.27 19.86
N GLU A 28 -6.60 0.42 18.84
CA GLU A 28 -6.14 -0.21 17.60
C GLU A 28 -4.99 -1.20 17.85
N LEU A 29 -4.04 -0.83 18.71
CA LEU A 29 -2.94 -1.72 19.09
C LEU A 29 -3.44 -2.96 19.86
N GLU A 30 -4.34 -2.75 20.82
CA GLU A 30 -4.95 -3.85 21.59
C GLU A 30 -5.75 -4.79 20.70
N GLU A 31 -6.55 -4.24 19.77
CA GLU A 31 -7.28 -5.02 18.77
C GLU A 31 -6.33 -5.85 17.91
N GLN A 32 -5.24 -5.26 17.43
CA GLN A 32 -4.25 -5.97 16.62
C GLN A 32 -3.61 -7.12 17.41
N GLN A 33 -3.28 -6.91 18.68
CA GLN A 33 -2.71 -7.95 19.56
C GLN A 33 -3.70 -9.09 19.81
N LEU A 34 -4.97 -8.77 20.07
CA LEU A 34 -6.04 -9.75 20.22
C LEU A 34 -6.23 -10.56 18.94
N ARG A 35 -6.29 -9.89 17.78
CA ARG A 35 -6.43 -10.53 16.47
C ARG A 35 -5.27 -11.47 16.20
N GLN A 36 -4.04 -11.06 16.47
CA GLN A 36 -2.85 -11.91 16.28
C GLN A 36 -2.90 -13.14 17.20
N THR A 37 -3.27 -12.96 18.47
CA THR A 37 -3.38 -14.03 19.46
C THR A 37 -4.47 -15.04 19.08
N LEU A 38 -5.65 -14.57 18.67
CA LEU A 38 -6.74 -15.44 18.24
C LEU A 38 -6.40 -16.16 16.94
N THR A 39 -5.79 -15.47 15.97
CA THR A 39 -5.40 -16.08 14.69
C THR A 39 -4.35 -17.17 14.89
N SER A 40 -3.39 -16.99 15.79
CA SER A 40 -2.39 -18.03 16.09
C SER A 40 -2.99 -19.24 16.81
N GLN A 41 -3.90 -19.02 17.76
CA GLN A 41 -4.60 -20.10 18.47
C GLN A 41 -5.54 -20.91 17.56
N LEU A 42 -6.16 -20.23 16.59
CA LEU A 42 -7.10 -20.82 15.65
C LEU A 42 -6.42 -21.35 14.36
N ALA A 43 -5.11 -21.16 14.20
CA ALA A 43 -4.40 -21.51 12.97
C ALA A 43 -4.46 -23.01 12.62
N SER A 44 -4.58 -23.88 13.61
CA SER A 44 -4.66 -25.34 13.43
C SER A 44 -6.09 -25.84 13.20
N TRP A 45 -7.10 -24.96 13.26
CA TRP A 45 -8.49 -25.35 13.11
C TRP A 45 -8.83 -25.54 11.63
N PRO A 46 -9.66 -26.55 11.29
CA PRO A 46 -10.08 -26.76 9.91
C PRO A 46 -11.00 -25.61 9.45
N PRO A 47 -10.98 -25.23 8.15
CA PRO A 47 -11.82 -24.14 7.63
C PRO A 47 -13.32 -24.35 7.86
N GLU A 48 -13.80 -25.60 7.81
CA GLU A 48 -15.20 -25.94 8.11
C GLU A 48 -15.65 -25.64 9.55
N ALA A 49 -14.73 -25.37 10.48
CA ALA A 49 -15.07 -24.93 11.84
C ALA A 49 -15.59 -23.48 11.89
N PHE A 50 -15.48 -22.73 10.78
CA PHE A 50 -15.93 -21.34 10.66
C PHE A 50 -17.17 -21.22 9.77
N PRO A 51 -18.13 -20.33 10.08
CA PRO A 51 -18.12 -19.35 11.17
C PRO A 51 -18.35 -19.95 12.58
N LEU A 52 -17.60 -19.46 13.56
CA LEU A 52 -17.78 -19.78 14.98
C LEU A 52 -18.72 -18.75 15.63
N LYS A 53 -19.65 -19.19 16.48
CA LYS A 53 -20.49 -18.29 17.29
C LYS A 53 -19.99 -18.27 18.73
N VAL A 54 -19.62 -17.10 19.23
CA VAL A 54 -19.16 -16.88 20.62
C VAL A 54 -20.07 -15.85 21.27
N GLY A 55 -21.06 -16.33 22.04
CA GLY A 55 -22.09 -15.48 22.62
C GLY A 55 -22.91 -14.76 21.53
N VAL A 56 -22.83 -13.43 21.53
CA VAL A 56 -23.51 -12.56 20.55
C VAL A 56 -22.68 -12.30 19.28
N HIS A 57 -21.41 -12.70 19.26
CA HIS A 57 -20.50 -12.42 18.15
C HIS A 57 -20.32 -13.61 17.22
N ALA A 58 -20.15 -13.32 15.94
CA ALA A 58 -19.79 -14.29 14.91
C ALA A 58 -18.33 -14.07 14.48
N VAL A 59 -17.53 -15.11 14.57
CA VAL A 59 -16.11 -15.11 14.19
C VAL A 59 -15.93 -15.87 12.88
N ARG A 60 -15.26 -15.24 11.92
CA ARG A 60 -14.92 -15.80 10.62
C ARG A 60 -13.43 -15.63 10.36
N VAL A 61 -12.81 -16.60 9.71
CA VAL A 61 -11.49 -16.45 9.12
C VAL A 61 -11.67 -16.10 7.64
N SER A 62 -11.07 -15.00 7.20
CA SER A 62 -10.96 -14.62 5.80
C SER A 62 -9.50 -14.68 5.39
N TYR A 63 -9.23 -15.08 4.16
CA TYR A 63 -7.89 -15.12 3.62
C TYR A 63 -7.70 -13.91 2.71
N ARG A 64 -6.69 -13.10 2.99
CA ARG A 64 -6.33 -11.94 2.17
C ARG A 64 -4.99 -12.18 1.51
N LYS A 65 -4.75 -11.49 0.40
CA LYS A 65 -3.45 -11.51 -0.25
C LYS A 65 -2.40 -10.88 0.65
N GLY A 66 -1.23 -11.51 0.65
CA GLY A 66 -0.04 -11.01 1.32
C GLY A 66 0.39 -9.66 0.77
N ARG A 67 1.14 -8.92 1.58
CA ARG A 67 1.81 -7.71 1.10
C ARG A 67 3.02 -8.13 0.28
N VAL A 68 3.16 -7.56 -0.92
CA VAL A 68 4.35 -7.76 -1.76
C VAL A 68 5.57 -7.17 -1.05
N ASP A 69 6.66 -7.93 -1.01
CA ASP A 69 7.98 -7.40 -0.75
C ASP A 69 8.54 -6.88 -2.08
N TYR A 70 8.49 -5.56 -2.27
CA TYR A 70 8.76 -4.95 -3.58
C TYR A 70 10.21 -5.17 -4.01
N ASP A 71 11.16 -5.12 -3.06
CA ASP A 71 12.58 -5.26 -3.37
C ASP A 71 12.91 -6.71 -3.76
N ALA A 72 12.45 -7.68 -2.96
CA ALA A 72 12.61 -9.10 -3.27
C ALA A 72 11.91 -9.48 -4.58
N ALA A 73 10.67 -9.01 -4.79
CA ALA A 73 9.93 -9.29 -6.02
C ALA A 73 10.62 -8.69 -7.26
N MET A 74 11.18 -7.48 -7.16
CA MET A 74 11.95 -6.87 -8.25
C MET A 74 13.18 -7.71 -8.63
N GLU A 75 13.92 -8.23 -7.65
CA GLU A 75 15.10 -9.07 -7.89
C GLU A 75 14.73 -10.39 -8.56
N ILE A 76 13.72 -11.09 -8.03
CA ILE A 76 13.22 -12.36 -8.57
C ILE A 76 12.71 -12.19 -10.00
N LEU A 77 11.87 -11.19 -10.24
CA LEU A 77 11.29 -10.94 -11.57
C LEU A 77 12.36 -10.54 -12.58
N ARG A 78 13.41 -9.81 -12.15
CA ARG A 78 14.55 -9.50 -13.00
C ARG A 78 15.34 -10.76 -13.35
N ALA A 79 15.61 -11.62 -12.37
CA ALA A 79 16.33 -12.88 -12.59
C ALA A 79 15.56 -13.83 -13.52
N ALA A 80 14.22 -13.85 -13.41
CA ALA A 80 13.34 -14.64 -14.27
C ALA A 80 13.09 -14.01 -15.65
N GLY A 81 13.58 -12.78 -15.92
CA GLY A 81 13.33 -12.07 -17.17
C GLY A 81 11.88 -11.62 -17.38
N LEU A 82 11.07 -11.56 -16.30
CA LEU A 82 9.64 -11.24 -16.33
C LEU A 82 9.33 -9.77 -16.02
N LEU A 83 10.33 -8.99 -15.65
CA LEU A 83 10.15 -7.61 -15.20
C LEU A 83 9.52 -6.70 -16.28
N ASP A 84 9.80 -6.97 -17.55
CA ASP A 84 9.24 -6.20 -18.67
C ASP A 84 7.77 -6.55 -18.96
N GLU A 85 7.28 -7.67 -18.45
CA GLU A 85 5.86 -8.05 -18.54
C GLU A 85 5.01 -7.38 -17.45
N ALA A 86 5.64 -6.70 -16.47
CA ALA A 86 4.94 -6.03 -15.40
C ALA A 86 4.07 -4.87 -15.93
N PRO A 87 2.81 -4.74 -15.46
CA PRO A 87 2.02 -3.54 -15.68
C PRO A 87 2.83 -2.32 -15.27
N ARG A 88 2.78 -1.24 -16.04
CA ARG A 88 3.53 -0.02 -15.74
C ARG A 88 2.60 1.13 -15.41
N GLU A 89 3.00 1.92 -14.43
CA GLU A 89 2.33 3.19 -14.10
C GLU A 89 3.27 4.38 -14.31
N PRO A 90 2.73 5.55 -14.64
CA PRO A 90 3.49 6.79 -14.63
C PRO A 90 4.02 7.05 -13.22
N TYR A 91 5.30 7.38 -13.12
CA TYR A 91 5.95 7.73 -11.88
C TYR A 91 6.72 9.04 -12.03
N VAL A 92 6.56 9.90 -11.03
CA VAL A 92 7.30 11.15 -10.89
C VAL A 92 8.48 10.89 -9.98
N LEU A 93 9.70 11.06 -10.49
CA LEU A 93 10.93 10.84 -9.75
C LEU A 93 11.13 11.82 -8.57
N ASP A 94 10.56 13.03 -8.65
CA ASP A 94 10.55 14.01 -7.57
C ASP A 94 9.47 15.09 -7.79
N GLU A 95 8.57 15.26 -6.83
CA GLU A 95 7.45 16.21 -6.87
C GLU A 95 7.94 17.68 -6.84
N ALA A 96 9.04 17.95 -6.12
CA ALA A 96 9.65 19.27 -6.07
C ALA A 96 10.29 19.66 -7.42
N THR A 97 11.00 18.70 -8.04
CA THR A 97 11.57 18.88 -9.38
C THR A 97 10.50 19.03 -10.46
N CYS A 98 9.37 18.30 -10.38
CA CYS A 98 8.25 18.46 -11.30
C CYS A 98 7.56 19.82 -11.17
N SER A 99 7.33 20.29 -9.95
CA SER A 99 6.74 21.62 -9.71
C SER A 99 7.69 22.73 -10.19
N ALA A 100 8.99 22.63 -9.88
CA ALA A 100 10.00 23.57 -10.35
C ALA A 100 10.13 23.59 -11.88
N LEU A 101 10.08 22.42 -12.53
CA LEU A 101 10.18 22.30 -13.99
C LEU A 101 8.91 22.82 -14.67
N GLY A 102 7.72 22.51 -14.12
CA GLY A 102 6.45 23.03 -14.61
C GLY A 102 6.38 24.55 -14.53
N GLN A 103 6.81 25.13 -13.41
CA GLN A 103 6.88 26.58 -13.24
C GLN A 103 7.90 27.22 -14.20
N ALA A 104 9.08 26.62 -14.36
CA ALA A 104 10.10 27.09 -15.30
C ALA A 104 9.62 27.07 -16.77
N ILE A 105 8.79 26.10 -17.16
CA ILE A 105 8.20 26.03 -18.51
C ILE A 105 7.17 27.15 -18.73
N VAL A 106 6.36 27.48 -17.71
CA VAL A 106 5.36 28.56 -17.79
C VAL A 106 6.02 29.95 -17.84
N ASP A 107 7.12 30.12 -17.12
CA ASP A 107 7.79 31.43 -16.98
C ASP A 107 8.71 31.76 -18.18
N LEU A 108 8.97 30.79 -19.07
CA LEU A 108 9.74 31.02 -20.29
C LEU A 108 8.88 31.67 -21.38
N PRO A 109 9.25 32.84 -21.92
CA PRO A 109 8.57 33.39 -23.07
C PRO A 109 8.90 32.55 -24.31
N MET A 110 7.93 31.74 -24.76
CA MET A 110 8.09 30.90 -25.94
C MET A 110 6.86 30.87 -26.86
N PRO A 111 7.04 30.59 -28.16
CA PRO A 111 5.95 30.45 -29.11
C PRO A 111 4.99 29.29 -28.71
N PRO A 112 3.67 29.40 -28.97
CA PRO A 112 2.68 28.40 -28.54
C PRO A 112 2.98 26.97 -29.01
N LEU A 113 3.50 26.81 -30.22
CA LEU A 113 3.87 25.49 -30.76
C LEU A 113 5.04 24.83 -30.01
N THR A 114 5.96 25.64 -29.50
CA THR A 114 7.11 25.17 -28.72
C THR A 114 6.69 24.74 -27.32
N GLN A 115 5.74 25.46 -26.71
CA GLN A 115 5.16 25.11 -25.41
C GLN A 115 4.45 23.74 -25.46
N VAL A 116 3.61 23.51 -26.48
CA VAL A 116 2.92 22.22 -26.67
C VAL A 116 3.91 21.06 -26.88
N ALA A 117 5.00 21.30 -27.61
CA ALA A 117 6.04 20.29 -27.78
C ALA A 117 6.77 19.98 -26.45
N LEU A 118 7.08 21.00 -25.65
CA LEU A 118 7.74 20.85 -24.35
C LEU A 118 6.87 20.15 -23.32
N GLU A 119 5.57 20.44 -23.28
CA GLU A 119 4.61 19.71 -22.43
C GLU A 119 4.55 18.23 -22.79
N LYS A 120 4.59 17.90 -24.09
CA LYS A 120 4.66 16.51 -24.56
C LYS A 120 5.95 15.82 -24.10
N TYR A 121 7.11 16.50 -24.13
CA TYR A 121 8.37 15.96 -23.62
C TYR A 121 8.38 15.85 -22.09
N TYR A 122 7.78 16.80 -21.38
CA TYR A 122 7.58 16.76 -19.93
C TYR A 122 6.71 15.57 -19.51
N HIS A 123 5.63 15.30 -20.24
CA HIS A 123 4.82 14.10 -20.02
C HIS A 123 5.58 12.81 -20.36
N GLY A 124 6.55 12.87 -21.29
CA GLY A 124 7.48 11.77 -21.55
C GLY A 124 8.57 11.58 -20.48
N ALA A 125 8.86 12.62 -19.69
CA ALA A 125 9.81 12.58 -18.57
C ALA A 125 9.20 12.01 -17.27
N LEU A 126 7.86 11.89 -17.22
CA LEU A 126 7.15 11.05 -16.26
C LEU A 126 7.49 9.58 -16.59
N GLY A 127 8.61 9.10 -16.07
CA GLY A 127 9.07 7.73 -16.32
C GLY A 127 7.99 6.69 -15.98
N GLN A 128 8.04 5.52 -16.61
CA GLN A 128 7.15 4.42 -16.26
C GLN A 128 7.87 3.44 -15.32
N ARG A 129 7.24 3.09 -14.19
CA ARG A 129 7.77 2.08 -13.26
C ARG A 129 6.92 0.80 -13.29
N PRO A 130 7.52 -0.38 -13.07
CA PRO A 130 6.75 -1.62 -12.93
C PRO A 130 5.93 -1.59 -11.65
N VAL A 131 4.66 -1.97 -11.78
CA VAL A 131 3.70 -2.10 -10.69
C VAL A 131 3.54 -3.59 -10.38
N ILE A 132 4.21 -4.01 -9.32
CA ILE A 132 4.17 -5.40 -8.85
C ILE A 132 3.06 -5.51 -7.81
N THR A 133 1.89 -6.02 -8.22
CA THR A 133 0.76 -6.25 -7.33
C THR A 133 0.61 -7.73 -6.97
N PRO A 134 -0.03 -8.07 -5.84
CA PRO A 134 -0.39 -9.44 -5.51
C PRO A 134 -1.21 -10.13 -6.60
N GLU A 135 -2.14 -9.41 -7.23
CA GLU A 135 -2.96 -9.90 -8.35
C GLU A 135 -2.11 -10.31 -9.53
N TRP A 136 -1.14 -9.48 -9.90
CA TRP A 136 -0.29 -9.77 -11.04
C TRP A 136 0.66 -10.94 -10.75
N LEU A 137 1.27 -10.99 -9.56
CA LEU A 137 2.08 -12.13 -9.13
C LEU A 137 1.27 -13.44 -9.13
N GLU A 138 0.01 -13.40 -8.69
CA GLU A 138 -0.89 -14.56 -8.75
C GLU A 138 -1.11 -15.03 -10.20
N THR A 139 -1.23 -14.12 -11.17
CA THR A 139 -1.33 -14.50 -12.58
C THR A 139 -0.05 -15.18 -13.09
N LEU A 140 1.14 -14.70 -12.69
CA LEU A 140 2.41 -15.34 -13.07
C LEU A 140 2.56 -16.73 -12.45
N GLY A 141 2.17 -16.88 -11.17
CA GLY A 141 2.16 -18.18 -10.50
C GLY A 141 1.18 -19.17 -11.14
N ALA A 142 -0.04 -18.72 -11.47
CA ALA A 142 -1.04 -19.55 -12.14
C ALA A 142 -0.61 -19.97 -13.55
N GLN A 143 0.14 -19.12 -14.24
CA GLN A 143 0.75 -19.41 -15.56
C GLN A 143 2.05 -20.23 -15.45
N GLN A 144 2.50 -20.57 -14.24
CA GLN A 144 3.76 -21.28 -13.98
C GLN A 144 5.00 -20.58 -14.55
N LYS A 145 4.94 -19.24 -14.69
CA LYS A 145 6.08 -18.42 -15.11
C LYS A 145 7.10 -18.21 -14.00
N LEU A 146 6.65 -18.30 -12.75
CA LEU A 146 7.49 -18.30 -11.55
C LEU A 146 7.47 -19.69 -10.93
N SER A 147 8.60 -20.11 -10.37
CA SER A 147 8.63 -21.30 -9.52
C SER A 147 7.82 -21.06 -8.24
N PRO A 148 7.31 -22.12 -7.58
CA PRO A 148 6.58 -21.96 -6.32
C PRO A 148 7.39 -21.24 -5.24
N GLU A 149 8.71 -21.48 -5.19
CA GLU A 149 9.62 -20.84 -4.22
C GLU A 149 9.80 -19.35 -4.52
N ASP A 150 10.07 -19.01 -5.78
CA ASP A 150 10.21 -17.62 -6.24
C ASP A 150 8.91 -16.83 -6.00
N TYR A 151 7.77 -17.45 -6.26
CA TYR A 151 6.46 -16.84 -6.01
C TYR A 151 6.28 -16.49 -4.53
N VAL A 152 6.62 -17.41 -3.62
CA VAL A 152 6.49 -17.21 -2.18
C VAL A 152 7.42 -16.09 -1.68
N GLN A 153 8.65 -16.04 -2.17
CA GLN A 153 9.64 -15.03 -1.79
C GLN A 153 9.27 -13.60 -2.25
N CYS A 154 8.36 -13.45 -3.22
CA CYS A 154 7.85 -12.13 -3.61
C CYS A 154 6.96 -11.47 -2.53
N PHE A 155 6.59 -12.17 -1.46
CA PHE A 155 5.71 -11.65 -0.41
C PHE A 155 6.44 -11.48 0.92
N LYS A 156 6.03 -10.45 1.68
CA LYS A 156 6.53 -10.24 3.03
C LYS A 156 6.24 -11.45 3.92
N ASP A 157 7.23 -11.79 4.74
CA ASP A 157 7.21 -12.96 5.62
C ASP A 157 6.94 -14.28 4.87
N GLU A 158 7.19 -14.33 3.55
CA GLU A 158 6.95 -15.49 2.70
C GLU A 158 5.48 -15.97 2.74
N LYS A 159 4.55 -15.01 2.91
CA LYS A 159 3.11 -15.29 3.04
C LYS A 159 2.33 -14.69 1.89
N PRO A 160 2.10 -15.42 0.78
CA PRO A 160 1.25 -14.96 -0.32
C PRO A 160 -0.22 -14.82 0.10
N VAL A 161 -0.64 -15.53 1.14
CA VAL A 161 -1.98 -15.48 1.72
C VAL A 161 -1.87 -15.35 3.23
N VAL A 162 -2.61 -14.40 3.79
CA VAL A 162 -2.63 -14.10 5.23
C VAL A 162 -4.03 -14.33 5.79
N PRO A 163 -4.19 -15.16 6.83
CA PRO A 163 -5.46 -15.31 7.52
C PRO A 163 -5.77 -14.04 8.32
N VAL A 164 -7.01 -13.58 8.22
CA VAL A 164 -7.54 -12.41 8.89
C VAL A 164 -8.81 -12.80 9.62
N LEU A 165 -8.77 -12.71 10.95
CA LEU A 165 -9.94 -12.90 11.77
C LEU A 165 -10.90 -11.71 11.61
N MET A 166 -12.17 -12.00 11.34
CA MET A 166 -13.26 -11.04 11.32
C MET A 166 -14.25 -11.38 12.42
N VAL A 167 -14.49 -10.42 13.31
CA VAL A 167 -15.50 -10.52 14.37
C VAL A 167 -16.64 -9.57 14.00
N ARG A 168 -17.88 -10.08 13.97
CA ARG A 168 -19.11 -9.30 13.75
C ARG A 168 -20.03 -9.44 14.94
#